data_AF-A0A444VW16-F1
#
_entry.id   AF-A0A444VW16-F1
#
_cell.length_a   1.000
_cell.length_b   1.000
_cell.length_c   1.000
_cell.angle_alpha   90.00
_cell.angle_beta   90.00
_cell.angle_gamma   90.00
#
_symmetry.space_group_name_H-M   'P 1'
#
loop_
_entity.id
_entity.type
_entity.pdbx_description
1 polymer ?
#
loop_
_entity_poly.entity_id
_entity_poly.type
_entity_poly.pdbx_seq_one_letter_code
_entity_poly.pdbx_strand_id
1 'polypeptide(L)'
;MTKFLFCTFLIIIFLFSISVIGKKEILENGEIKINWQKNVSGDFSFTKNWDYPEGVYKNDFGQLSCDGFCLPETDRMKDENGKIYTDSLAKFYQLVDTTHIFHSIKSKTNSYEWGVSNFATVKRMSRDTIYCFTNKNAAAHSSLILKITKDKCIPVIELNSISGSKGKQIYACKKGCIKIDRDLWNNGILKAKFDFIFEHPENLDKPLFWKGKIYSQINAK
;
A
#
# COMPACT_ATOMS: atom_id res chain seq x y z
N MET A 1 -72.76 -9.36 1.49
CA MET A 1 -72.01 -9.45 2.75
C MET A 1 -70.59 -9.86 2.44
N THR A 2 -69.67 -8.98 2.80
CA THR A 2 -68.29 -8.89 2.30
C THR A 2 -67.31 -9.64 3.19
N LYS A 3 -66.63 -10.61 2.56
CA LYS A 3 -65.18 -10.88 2.64
C LYS A 3 -64.56 -11.06 4.03
N PHE A 4 -64.41 -12.34 4.40
CA PHE A 4 -63.11 -12.93 4.79
C PHE A 4 -61.96 -12.21 4.06
N LEU A 5 -61.07 -11.52 4.77
CA LEU A 5 -59.65 -11.32 4.40
C LEU A 5 -58.95 -10.46 5.47
N PHE A 6 -58.52 -11.10 6.55
CA PHE A 6 -57.55 -10.52 7.49
C PHE A 6 -56.68 -11.68 7.99
N CYS A 7 -55.65 -12.06 7.23
CA CYS A 7 -54.51 -12.83 7.77
C CYS A 7 -53.34 -13.10 6.78
N THR A 8 -53.17 -12.32 5.71
CA THR A 8 -52.03 -12.52 4.78
C THR A 8 -51.40 -11.20 4.34
N PHE A 9 -50.93 -10.40 5.30
CA PHE A 9 -50.13 -9.20 5.00
C PHE A 9 -48.87 -9.09 5.87
N LEU A 10 -48.14 -10.20 6.04
CA LEU A 10 -46.90 -10.20 6.84
C LEU A 10 -45.82 -11.18 6.35
N ILE A 11 -45.85 -11.60 5.08
CA ILE A 11 -44.81 -12.49 4.50
C ILE A 11 -44.50 -12.09 3.03
N ILE A 12 -44.27 -10.80 2.71
CA ILE A 12 -43.68 -10.43 1.40
C ILE A 12 -42.75 -9.20 1.51
N ILE A 13 -41.93 -9.09 2.58
CA ILE A 13 -40.83 -8.09 2.63
C ILE A 13 -39.51 -8.73 3.11
N PHE A 14 -39.34 -10.04 2.92
CA PHE A 14 -38.11 -10.75 3.35
C PHE A 14 -37.41 -11.50 2.20
N LEU A 15 -37.50 -11.00 0.96
CA LEU A 15 -36.88 -11.63 -0.22
C LEU A 15 -36.11 -10.66 -1.14
N PHE A 16 -35.68 -9.50 -0.65
CA PHE A 16 -34.76 -8.61 -1.38
C PHE A 16 -33.51 -8.27 -0.57
N SER A 17 -32.90 -9.27 0.06
CA SER A 17 -31.47 -9.27 0.34
C SER A 17 -30.79 -10.22 -0.65
N ILE A 18 -30.87 -9.89 -1.94
CA ILE A 18 -29.95 -10.44 -2.93
C ILE A 18 -28.59 -9.87 -2.56
N SER A 19 -27.84 -10.66 -1.79
CA SER A 19 -26.40 -10.53 -1.69
C SER A 19 -25.85 -10.55 -3.10
N VAL A 20 -25.45 -9.38 -3.60
CA VAL A 20 -24.62 -9.27 -4.81
C VAL A 20 -23.28 -9.91 -4.47
N ILE A 21 -23.24 -11.23 -4.59
CA ILE A 21 -22.01 -11.99 -4.72
C ILE A 21 -21.44 -11.56 -6.06
N GLY A 22 -20.56 -10.55 -6.02
CA GLY A 22 -19.83 -10.11 -7.19
C GLY A 22 -19.18 -11.32 -7.85
N LYS A 23 -19.50 -11.56 -9.12
CA LYS A 23 -18.86 -12.58 -9.95
C LYS A 23 -17.35 -12.44 -9.80
N LYS A 24 -16.71 -13.48 -9.27
CA LYS A 24 -15.25 -13.63 -9.26
C LYS A 24 -14.83 -13.97 -10.69
N GLU A 25 -14.53 -12.95 -11.48
CA GLU A 25 -13.87 -13.11 -12.78
C GLU A 25 -12.40 -13.47 -12.52
N ILE A 26 -12.04 -14.74 -12.71
CA ILE A 26 -10.65 -15.14 -12.93
C ILE A 26 -10.39 -14.81 -14.40
N LEU A 27 -9.64 -13.73 -14.66
CA LEU A 27 -9.13 -13.43 -15.99
C LEU A 27 -7.80 -14.17 -16.18
N GLU A 28 -7.55 -14.66 -17.39
CA GLU A 28 -6.31 -15.34 -17.76
C GLU A 28 -5.07 -14.50 -17.37
N ASN A 29 -4.01 -15.16 -16.89
CA ASN A 29 -2.69 -14.58 -16.57
C ASN A 29 -2.59 -13.63 -15.35
N GLY A 30 -3.42 -13.82 -14.32
CA GLY A 30 -3.30 -13.06 -13.05
C GLY A 30 -3.74 -11.60 -13.15
N GLU A 31 -4.45 -11.24 -14.22
CA GLU A 31 -5.07 -9.94 -14.39
C GLU A 31 -6.32 -9.82 -13.51
N ILE A 32 -6.50 -8.65 -12.89
CA ILE A 32 -7.67 -8.31 -12.09
C ILE A 32 -8.40 -7.14 -12.75
N LYS A 33 -9.67 -7.34 -13.07
CA LYS A 33 -10.54 -6.26 -13.56
C LYS A 33 -10.74 -5.21 -12.47
N ILE A 34 -10.56 -3.95 -12.84
CA ILE A 34 -10.74 -2.84 -11.92
C ILE A 34 -12.23 -2.57 -11.73
N ASN A 35 -12.68 -2.54 -10.48
CA ASN A 35 -13.98 -2.02 -10.13
C ASN A 35 -13.89 -0.49 -9.94
N TRP A 36 -14.15 0.25 -11.01
CA TRP A 36 -14.20 1.70 -10.97
C TRP A 36 -15.43 2.20 -10.21
N GLN A 37 -15.22 2.98 -9.17
CA GLN A 37 -16.28 3.56 -8.34
C GLN A 37 -16.19 5.08 -8.37
N LYS A 38 -17.33 5.76 -8.32
CA LYS A 38 -17.34 7.23 -8.19
C LYS A 38 -16.61 7.70 -6.93
N ASN A 39 -16.79 6.97 -5.84
CA ASN A 39 -16.05 7.18 -4.60
C ASN A 39 -15.74 5.82 -3.95
N VAL A 40 -14.47 5.57 -3.63
CA VAL A 40 -14.09 4.40 -2.83
C VAL A 40 -14.25 4.71 -1.35
N SER A 41 -15.23 4.06 -0.71
CA SER A 41 -15.51 4.23 0.71
C SER A 41 -14.53 3.51 1.63
N GLY A 42 -14.45 4.00 2.87
CA GLY A 42 -13.63 3.43 3.94
C GLY A 42 -12.73 4.47 4.60
N ASP A 43 -12.12 4.08 5.73
CA ASP A 43 -11.21 4.95 6.46
C ASP A 43 -9.85 5.11 5.75
N PHE A 44 -9.53 6.32 5.30
CA PHE A 44 -8.24 6.71 4.73
C PHE A 44 -7.48 7.71 5.65
N SER A 45 -7.82 7.77 6.95
CA SER A 45 -7.18 8.67 7.92
C SER A 45 -5.68 8.46 8.07
N PHE A 46 -5.14 7.30 7.67
CA PHE A 46 -3.70 7.05 7.64
C PHE A 46 -2.93 8.10 6.82
N THR A 47 -3.58 8.73 5.84
CA THR A 47 -3.00 9.83 5.04
C THR A 47 -2.63 11.07 5.86
N LYS A 48 -3.12 11.19 7.10
CA LYS A 48 -2.77 12.26 8.04
C LYS A 48 -1.54 11.93 8.87
N ASN A 49 -1.11 10.66 8.87
CA ASN A 49 0.11 10.24 9.53
C ASN A 49 1.30 10.52 8.61
N TRP A 50 2.45 10.73 9.22
CA TRP A 50 3.71 10.98 8.52
C TRP A 50 4.85 10.35 9.32
N ASP A 51 5.92 9.99 8.61
CA ASP A 51 7.21 9.65 9.21
C ASP A 51 8.30 10.56 8.60
N TYR A 52 9.50 10.53 9.17
CA TYR A 52 10.67 11.14 8.53
C TYR A 52 11.23 10.22 7.42
N PRO A 53 12.14 10.73 6.57
CA PRO A 53 12.88 9.89 5.64
C PRO A 53 13.61 8.76 6.37
N GLU A 54 13.88 7.68 5.65
CA GLU A 54 14.57 6.52 6.21
C GLU A 54 15.90 6.93 6.87
N GLY A 55 16.17 6.38 8.05
CA GLY A 55 17.36 6.69 8.83
C GLY A 55 17.22 7.93 9.72
N VAL A 56 16.18 8.75 9.57
CA VAL A 56 15.95 9.93 10.42
C VAL A 56 14.98 9.60 11.56
N TYR A 57 15.36 9.92 12.79
CA TYR A 57 14.61 9.57 13.99
C TYR A 57 14.80 10.60 15.10
N LYS A 58 13.96 10.54 16.14
CA LYS A 58 14.12 11.37 17.34
C LYS A 58 14.98 10.62 18.36
N ASN A 59 16.12 11.17 18.75
CA ASN A 59 16.99 10.58 19.78
C ASN A 59 16.43 10.80 21.20
N ASP A 60 17.08 10.22 22.20
CA ASP A 60 16.68 10.30 23.61
C ASP A 60 16.72 11.73 24.19
N PHE A 61 17.44 12.63 23.54
CA PHE A 61 17.53 14.05 23.89
C PHE A 61 16.44 14.90 23.19
N GLY A 62 15.57 14.26 22.41
CA GLY A 62 14.49 14.89 21.68
C GLY A 62 14.89 15.63 20.41
N GLN A 63 16.12 15.45 19.93
CA GLN A 63 16.63 16.01 18.69
C GLN A 63 16.36 15.06 17.52
N LEU A 64 16.11 15.60 16.33
CA LEU A 64 16.17 14.79 15.12
C LEU A 64 17.62 14.40 14.84
N SER A 65 17.89 13.11 14.76
CA SER A 65 19.17 12.53 14.41
C SER A 65 19.02 11.70 13.14
N CYS A 66 20.13 11.26 12.58
CA CYS A 66 20.16 10.37 11.44
C CYS A 66 21.20 9.26 11.63
N ASP A 67 20.91 8.08 11.09
CA ASP A 67 21.80 6.91 11.06
C ASP A 67 21.71 6.18 9.71
N GLY A 68 22.82 5.59 9.27
CA GLY A 68 22.97 4.77 8.06
C GLY A 68 22.92 5.52 6.72
N PHE A 69 22.12 6.59 6.61
CA PHE A 69 21.83 7.28 5.35
C PHE A 69 22.21 8.77 5.34
N CYS A 70 22.85 9.26 6.41
CA CYS A 70 23.34 10.64 6.50
C CYS A 70 24.77 10.81 5.99
N LEU A 71 25.14 12.07 5.73
CA LEU A 71 26.51 12.47 5.45
C LEU A 71 27.43 12.12 6.64
N PRO A 72 28.61 11.50 6.42
CA PRO A 72 29.52 11.11 7.51
C PRO A 72 29.95 12.25 8.43
N GLU A 73 29.96 13.49 7.93
CA GLU A 73 30.27 14.69 8.72
C GLU A 73 29.27 14.92 9.87
N THR A 74 28.04 14.43 9.72
CA THR A 74 27.01 14.56 10.75
C THR A 74 27.33 13.74 12.01
N ASP A 75 28.15 12.68 11.90
CA ASP A 75 28.57 11.89 13.07
C ASP A 75 29.52 12.65 13.97
N ARG A 76 30.37 13.53 13.39
CA ARG A 76 31.28 14.40 14.16
C ARG A 76 30.55 15.50 14.94
N MET A 77 29.27 15.73 14.63
CA MET A 77 28.42 16.70 15.32
C MET A 77 27.70 16.11 16.53
N LYS A 78 27.92 14.82 16.81
CA LYS A 78 27.31 14.09 17.93
C LYS A 78 28.36 13.80 19.00
N ASP A 79 27.93 13.74 20.25
CA ASP A 79 28.73 13.18 21.34
C ASP A 79 28.66 11.64 21.37
N GLU A 80 29.40 11.02 22.29
CA GLU A 80 29.43 9.57 22.48
C GLU A 80 28.06 8.95 22.82
N ASN A 81 27.12 9.74 23.31
CA ASN A 81 25.76 9.31 23.64
C ASN A 81 24.77 9.58 22.48
N GLY A 82 25.26 10.11 21.35
CA GLY A 82 24.42 10.44 20.19
C GLY A 82 23.66 11.77 20.33
N LYS A 83 24.01 12.61 21.31
CA LYS A 83 23.47 13.97 21.43
C LYS A 83 24.17 14.88 20.44
N ILE A 84 23.42 15.64 19.66
CA ILE A 84 23.99 16.64 18.76
C ILE A 84 24.44 17.84 19.60
N TYR A 85 25.70 18.27 19.42
CA TYR A 85 26.24 19.43 20.13
C TYR A 85 25.41 20.68 19.83
N THR A 86 25.19 21.52 20.85
CA THR A 86 24.34 22.71 20.75
C THR A 86 24.81 23.68 19.66
N ASP A 87 26.12 23.87 19.53
CA ASP A 87 26.75 24.73 18.52
C ASP A 87 26.67 24.14 17.09
N SER A 88 26.46 22.83 16.98
CA SER A 88 26.39 22.09 15.71
C SER A 88 24.95 21.86 15.24
N LEU A 89 23.96 22.00 16.11
CA LEU A 89 22.56 21.63 15.85
C LEU A 89 21.96 22.31 14.61
N ALA A 90 22.17 23.62 14.47
CA ALA A 90 21.68 24.36 13.32
C ALA A 90 22.31 23.89 12.01
N LYS A 91 23.61 23.57 12.03
CA LYS A 91 24.31 23.04 10.86
C LYS A 91 23.87 21.62 10.53
N PHE A 92 23.65 20.80 11.56
CA PHE A 92 23.14 19.43 11.41
C PHE A 92 21.80 19.41 10.66
N TYR A 93 20.85 20.29 11.00
CA TYR A 93 19.55 20.38 10.31
C TYR A 93 19.61 20.97 8.90
N GLN A 94 20.73 21.57 8.50
CA GLN A 94 20.95 21.90 7.08
C GLN A 94 21.43 20.70 6.26
N LEU A 95 21.95 19.66 6.91
CA LEU A 95 22.53 18.48 6.27
C LEU A 95 21.58 17.28 6.26
N VAL A 96 20.63 17.22 7.20
CA VAL A 96 19.68 16.12 7.34
C VAL A 96 18.32 16.55 6.80
N ASP A 97 17.76 15.73 5.91
CA ASP A 97 16.40 15.91 5.43
C ASP A 97 15.40 15.61 6.55
N THR A 98 14.75 16.66 7.05
CA THR A 98 13.75 16.57 8.12
C THR A 98 12.32 16.70 7.58
N THR A 99 12.14 16.55 6.27
CA THR A 99 10.82 16.67 5.62
C THR A 99 9.89 15.56 6.08
N HIS A 100 8.67 15.92 6.50
CA HIS A 100 7.63 14.93 6.80
C HIS A 100 7.13 14.27 5.52
N ILE A 101 7.16 12.94 5.49
CA ILE A 101 6.62 12.13 4.40
C ILE A 101 5.31 11.52 4.88
N PHE A 102 4.21 11.89 4.23
CA PHE A 102 2.89 11.36 4.58
C PHE A 102 2.71 9.92 4.11
N HIS A 103 2.01 9.12 4.93
CA HIS A 103 1.71 7.73 4.59
C HIS A 103 0.79 7.67 3.36
N SER A 104 1.16 6.85 2.39
CA SER A 104 0.42 6.67 1.13
C SER A 104 -0.17 5.27 0.95
N ILE A 105 0.13 4.35 1.86
CA ILE A 105 -0.49 3.03 1.93
C ILE A 105 -0.68 2.57 3.37
N LYS A 106 -1.78 1.86 3.63
CA LYS A 106 -1.98 1.06 4.85
C LYS A 106 -2.35 -0.35 4.42
N SER A 107 -1.52 -1.34 4.77
CA SER A 107 -1.71 -2.71 4.29
C SER A 107 -1.30 -3.78 5.29
N LYS A 108 -1.76 -5.00 5.04
CA LYS A 108 -1.36 -6.23 5.72
C LYS A 108 -0.99 -7.27 4.67
N THR A 109 0.10 -7.98 4.94
CA THR A 109 0.57 -9.08 4.10
C THR A 109 1.10 -10.21 4.98
N ASN A 110 1.21 -11.41 4.41
CA ASN A 110 2.04 -12.49 4.92
C ASN A 110 3.12 -12.88 3.90
N SER A 111 3.58 -11.91 3.10
CA SER A 111 4.71 -12.06 2.19
C SER A 111 5.93 -12.61 2.90
N TYR A 112 6.82 -13.23 2.15
CA TYR A 112 8.14 -13.59 2.64
C TYR A 112 8.93 -12.36 3.05
N GLU A 113 9.71 -12.52 4.13
CA GLU A 113 10.51 -11.44 4.71
C GLU A 113 9.63 -10.21 5.04
N TRP A 114 10.21 -9.15 5.58
CA TRP A 114 9.39 -7.98 5.90
C TRP A 114 8.92 -7.31 4.60
N GLY A 115 7.62 -7.10 4.46
CA GLY A 115 7.00 -6.50 3.26
C GLY A 115 6.07 -5.33 3.56
N VAL A 116 5.92 -4.94 4.83
CA VAL A 116 5.01 -3.84 5.20
C VAL A 116 5.76 -2.52 5.17
N SER A 117 5.22 -1.57 4.42
CA SER A 117 5.65 -0.18 4.37
C SER A 117 4.43 0.73 4.46
N ASN A 118 4.60 1.93 5.02
CA ASN A 118 3.59 2.99 5.03
C ASN A 118 3.61 3.82 3.75
N PHE A 119 4.59 3.56 2.87
CA PHE A 119 4.84 4.35 1.67
C PHE A 119 4.70 3.49 0.42
N ALA A 120 3.97 4.03 -0.55
CA ALA A 120 3.84 3.53 -1.90
C ALA A 120 4.05 4.68 -2.89
N THR A 121 4.81 4.39 -3.94
CA THR A 121 5.10 5.31 -5.03
C THR A 121 4.25 4.94 -6.24
N VAL A 122 3.68 5.95 -6.90
CA VAL A 122 2.92 5.77 -8.14
C VAL A 122 3.55 6.58 -9.26
N LYS A 123 4.00 5.90 -10.31
CA LYS A 123 4.66 6.49 -11.48
C LYS A 123 3.81 6.28 -12.72
N ARG A 124 3.63 7.34 -13.50
CA ARG A 124 3.07 7.22 -14.85
C ARG A 124 4.12 6.66 -15.81
N MET A 125 3.82 5.53 -16.44
CA MET A 125 4.72 4.88 -17.42
C MET A 125 4.40 5.29 -18.84
N SER A 126 3.11 5.49 -19.14
CA SER A 126 2.59 5.95 -20.43
C SER A 126 1.25 6.67 -20.22
N ARG A 127 0.58 7.05 -21.30
CA ARG A 127 -0.78 7.63 -21.25
C ARG A 127 -1.76 6.74 -20.49
N ASP A 128 -1.71 5.43 -20.72
CA ASP A 128 -2.71 4.47 -20.24
C ASP A 128 -2.18 3.55 -19.12
N THR A 129 -0.90 3.65 -18.78
CA THR A 129 -0.23 2.74 -17.84
C THR A 129 0.43 3.48 -16.69
N ILE A 130 0.15 3.03 -15.47
CA ILE A 130 0.88 3.42 -14.26
C ILE A 130 1.53 2.21 -13.60
N TYR A 131 2.53 2.48 -12.78
CA TYR A 131 3.16 1.54 -11.88
C TYR A 131 3.02 2.04 -10.46
N CYS A 132 2.38 1.26 -9.59
CA CYS A 132 2.34 1.52 -8.15
C CYS A 132 3.16 0.44 -7.45
N PHE A 133 4.00 0.82 -6.50
CA PHE A 133 4.76 -0.13 -5.70
C PHE A 133 4.91 0.33 -4.26
N THR A 134 4.90 -0.60 -3.31
CA THR A 134 5.28 -0.31 -1.92
C THR A 134 6.78 -0.06 -1.85
N ASN A 135 7.19 1.00 -1.16
CA ASN A 135 8.60 1.31 -1.01
C ASN A 135 9.25 0.27 -0.11
N LYS A 136 10.39 -0.25 -0.55
CA LYS A 136 11.32 -1.03 0.27
C LYS A 136 12.11 -0.07 1.16
N ASN A 137 12.52 -0.53 2.33
CA ASN A 137 13.47 0.12 3.22
C ASN A 137 14.57 -0.90 3.56
N ALA A 138 15.53 -0.56 4.40
CA ALA A 138 16.68 -1.39 4.78
C ALA A 138 16.29 -2.79 5.28
N ALA A 139 15.10 -2.93 5.87
CA ALA A 139 14.60 -4.21 6.37
C ALA A 139 13.48 -4.82 5.51
N ALA A 140 12.87 -4.08 4.57
CA ALA A 140 11.74 -4.53 3.77
C ALA A 140 12.20 -5.08 2.42
N HIS A 141 12.16 -6.40 2.28
CA HIS A 141 12.67 -7.13 1.11
C HIS A 141 11.57 -7.53 0.12
N SER A 142 10.30 -7.49 0.56
CA SER A 142 9.13 -7.73 -0.29
C SER A 142 8.43 -6.43 -0.68
N SER A 143 7.98 -6.35 -1.93
CA SER A 143 7.20 -5.23 -2.46
C SER A 143 5.98 -5.72 -3.23
N LEU A 144 4.82 -5.13 -2.95
CA LEU A 144 3.66 -5.21 -3.82
C LEU A 144 3.90 -4.32 -5.02
N ILE A 145 3.66 -4.84 -6.22
CA ILE A 145 3.68 -4.10 -7.47
C ILE A 145 2.31 -4.20 -8.11
N LEU A 146 1.74 -3.06 -8.52
CA LEU A 146 0.50 -2.98 -9.29
C LEU A 146 0.80 -2.30 -10.62
N LYS A 147 0.75 -3.07 -11.70
CA LYS A 147 0.73 -2.52 -13.06
C LYS A 147 -0.73 -2.29 -13.45
N ILE A 148 -1.14 -1.04 -13.57
CA ILE A 148 -2.52 -0.70 -13.96
C ILE A 148 -2.49 -0.18 -15.39
N THR A 149 -3.24 -0.83 -16.28
CA THR A 149 -3.40 -0.44 -17.68
C THR A 149 -4.89 -0.44 -18.04
N LYS A 150 -5.43 0.74 -18.39
CA LYS A 150 -6.86 0.92 -18.66
C LYS A 150 -7.71 0.33 -17.51
N ASP A 151 -8.55 -0.66 -17.79
CA ASP A 151 -9.47 -1.30 -16.83
C ASP A 151 -8.89 -2.54 -16.12
N LYS A 152 -7.57 -2.76 -16.24
CA LYS A 152 -6.90 -3.96 -15.72
C LYS A 152 -5.78 -3.59 -14.76
N CYS A 153 -5.65 -4.39 -13.71
CA CYS A 153 -4.55 -4.36 -12.77
C CYS A 153 -3.83 -5.72 -12.80
N ILE A 154 -2.51 -5.72 -12.86
CA ILE A 154 -1.68 -6.93 -12.74
C ILE A 154 -0.89 -6.79 -11.44
N PRO A 155 -1.36 -7.40 -10.34
CA PRO A 155 -0.65 -7.41 -9.08
C PRO A 155 0.45 -8.49 -9.09
N VAL A 156 1.63 -8.18 -8.58
CA VAL A 156 2.67 -9.16 -8.27
C VAL A 156 3.34 -8.81 -6.93
N ILE A 157 3.87 -9.82 -6.23
CA ILE A 157 4.83 -9.60 -5.14
C ILE A 157 6.22 -9.81 -5.72
N GLU A 158 7.08 -8.81 -5.54
CA GLU A 158 8.51 -8.92 -5.80
C GLU A 158 9.25 -9.08 -4.49
N LEU A 159 9.91 -10.22 -4.30
CA LEU A 159 10.83 -10.47 -3.19
C LEU A 159 12.28 -10.33 -3.69
N ASN A 160 13.09 -9.56 -2.98
CA ASN A 160 14.54 -9.55 -3.14
C ASN A 160 15.18 -10.22 -1.92
N SER A 161 15.31 -11.55 -1.96
CA SER A 161 15.63 -12.34 -0.77
C SER A 161 17.05 -12.08 -0.28
N ILE A 162 17.20 -11.93 1.04
CA ILE A 162 18.52 -11.92 1.71
C ILE A 162 19.14 -13.33 1.79
N SER A 163 18.36 -14.38 1.51
CA SER A 163 18.88 -15.73 1.39
C SER A 163 19.61 -15.89 0.06
N GLY A 164 20.94 -16.01 0.12
CA GLY A 164 21.83 -15.98 -1.05
C GLY A 164 21.53 -17.02 -2.15
N SER A 165 20.68 -18.02 -1.91
CA SER A 165 20.30 -19.03 -2.89
C SER A 165 19.05 -18.71 -3.71
N LYS A 166 18.20 -17.76 -3.27
CA LYS A 166 16.88 -17.51 -3.89
C LYS A 166 16.83 -16.26 -4.76
N GLY A 167 17.68 -15.28 -4.49
CA GLY A 167 17.75 -14.03 -5.26
C GLY A 167 16.39 -13.34 -5.40
N LYS A 168 16.12 -12.79 -6.58
CA LYS A 168 14.86 -12.13 -6.92
C LYS A 168 13.78 -13.16 -7.27
N GLN A 169 12.65 -13.09 -6.57
CA GLN A 169 11.48 -13.95 -6.81
C GLN A 169 10.24 -13.09 -7.13
N ILE A 170 9.38 -13.59 -8.01
CA ILE A 170 8.12 -12.95 -8.41
C ILE A 170 6.98 -13.93 -8.14
N TYR A 171 6.00 -13.50 -7.34
CA TYR A 171 4.78 -14.26 -7.08
C TYR A 171 3.62 -13.63 -7.84
N ALA A 172 3.05 -14.39 -8.78
CA ALA A 172 1.93 -13.94 -9.59
C ALA A 172 0.63 -13.89 -8.77
N CYS A 173 -0.26 -12.95 -9.12
CA CYS A 173 -1.59 -12.90 -8.52
C CYS A 173 -2.43 -14.09 -8.99
N LYS A 174 -2.97 -14.85 -8.04
CA LYS A 174 -3.86 -15.98 -8.28
C LYS A 174 -5.33 -15.53 -8.38
N LYS A 175 -5.74 -14.61 -7.51
CA LYS A 175 -7.09 -14.03 -7.46
C LYS A 175 -7.13 -12.80 -6.56
N GLY A 176 -8.15 -11.97 -6.72
CA GLY A 176 -8.37 -10.86 -5.80
C GLY A 176 -9.37 -9.85 -6.34
N CYS A 177 -9.34 -8.65 -5.75
CA CYS A 177 -10.13 -7.52 -6.21
C CYS A 177 -9.42 -6.19 -5.93
N ILE A 178 -9.72 -5.21 -6.77
CA ILE A 178 -9.31 -3.82 -6.57
C ILE A 178 -10.47 -2.90 -6.93
N LYS A 179 -10.72 -1.91 -6.06
CA LYS A 179 -11.64 -0.80 -6.30
C LYS A 179 -10.81 0.47 -6.41
N ILE A 180 -11.02 1.25 -7.47
CA ILE A 180 -10.34 2.53 -7.69
C ILE A 180 -11.37 3.64 -7.81
N ASP A 181 -11.06 4.76 -7.15
CA ASP A 181 -11.85 5.99 -7.17
C ASP A 181 -11.66 6.71 -8.51
N ARG A 182 -12.71 6.72 -9.33
CA ARG A 182 -12.67 7.23 -10.71
C ARG A 182 -12.45 8.76 -10.74
N ASP A 183 -13.12 9.48 -9.86
CA ASP A 183 -13.08 10.95 -9.85
C ASP A 183 -11.68 11.42 -9.43
N LEU A 184 -11.10 10.80 -8.40
CA LEU A 184 -9.73 11.11 -7.98
C LEU A 184 -8.68 10.61 -8.97
N TRP A 185 -8.90 9.47 -9.62
CA TRP A 185 -8.02 8.97 -10.67
C TRP A 185 -7.85 9.98 -11.81
N ASN A 186 -8.96 10.57 -12.25
CA ASN A 186 -8.97 11.60 -13.29
C ASN A 186 -8.23 12.88 -12.85
N ASN A 187 -8.14 13.12 -11.54
CA ASN A 187 -7.40 14.23 -10.93
C ASN A 187 -5.95 13.85 -10.56
N GLY A 188 -5.44 12.73 -11.07
CA GLY A 188 -4.06 12.32 -10.84
C GLY A 188 -3.79 11.67 -9.48
N ILE A 189 -4.81 11.16 -8.79
CA ILE A 189 -4.65 10.50 -7.48
C ILE A 189 -5.09 9.03 -7.57
N LEU A 190 -4.21 8.11 -7.21
CA LEU A 190 -4.58 6.72 -6.97
C LEU A 190 -5.14 6.58 -5.56
N LYS A 191 -6.48 6.59 -5.44
CA LYS A 191 -7.18 6.13 -4.23
C LYS A 191 -7.81 4.77 -4.50
N ALA A 192 -7.34 3.75 -3.78
CA ALA A 192 -7.76 2.37 -4.02
C ALA A 192 -7.93 1.56 -2.73
N LYS A 193 -8.78 0.54 -2.81
CA LYS A 193 -8.90 -0.55 -1.81
C LYS A 193 -8.74 -1.89 -2.52
N PHE A 194 -7.89 -2.76 -1.99
CA PHE A 194 -7.54 -4.01 -2.64
C PHE A 194 -7.42 -5.18 -1.66
N ASP A 195 -7.60 -6.39 -2.19
CA ASP A 195 -7.38 -7.66 -1.50
C ASP A 195 -6.95 -8.70 -2.54
N PHE A 196 -5.69 -9.12 -2.49
CA PHE A 196 -5.07 -10.03 -3.44
C PHE A 196 -4.55 -11.28 -2.73
N ILE A 197 -4.66 -12.40 -3.43
CA ILE A 197 -4.07 -13.69 -3.09
C ILE A 197 -3.15 -14.08 -4.25
N PHE A 198 -1.94 -14.46 -3.92
CA PHE A 198 -0.86 -14.79 -4.85
C PHE A 198 -0.60 -16.30 -4.86
N GLU A 199 0.11 -16.75 -5.88
CA GLU A 199 0.67 -18.08 -5.90
C GLU A 199 1.71 -18.24 -4.78
N HIS A 200 1.74 -19.42 -4.17
CA HIS A 200 2.64 -19.74 -3.06
C HIS A 200 3.24 -21.14 -3.30
N PRO A 201 4.14 -21.28 -4.30
CA PRO A 201 4.64 -22.58 -4.73
C PRO A 201 5.37 -23.35 -3.62
N GLU A 202 5.95 -22.65 -2.64
CA GLU A 202 6.68 -23.26 -1.53
C GLU A 202 5.80 -23.60 -0.32
N ASN A 203 4.53 -23.18 -0.30
CA ASN A 203 3.56 -23.59 0.73
C ASN A 203 2.14 -23.54 0.18
N LEU A 204 1.63 -24.69 -0.26
CA LEU A 204 0.30 -24.78 -0.87
C LEU A 204 -0.85 -24.60 0.13
N ASP A 205 -0.58 -24.80 1.43
CA ASP A 205 -1.60 -24.79 2.49
C ASP A 205 -1.79 -23.39 3.12
N LYS A 206 -0.86 -22.47 2.88
CA LYS A 206 -0.96 -21.09 3.37
C LYS A 206 -1.12 -20.12 2.20
N PRO A 207 -2.15 -19.25 2.19
CA PRO A 207 -2.32 -18.31 1.11
C PRO A 207 -1.31 -17.17 1.24
N LEU A 208 -0.51 -16.90 0.21
CA LEU A 208 0.25 -15.65 0.12
C LEU A 208 -0.74 -14.53 -0.22
N PHE A 209 -0.80 -13.45 0.58
CA PHE A 209 -1.80 -12.40 0.39
C PHE A 209 -1.23 -11.00 0.62
N TRP A 210 -1.89 -10.02 0.00
CA TRP A 210 -1.68 -8.61 0.30
C TRP A 210 -3.01 -7.87 0.18
N LYS A 211 -3.40 -7.17 1.24
CA LYS A 211 -4.62 -6.37 1.25
C LYS A 211 -4.41 -5.04 1.94
N GLY A 212 -5.11 -4.02 1.47
CA GLY A 212 -4.88 -2.68 1.98
C GLY A 212 -5.64 -1.58 1.25
N LYS A 213 -5.20 -0.37 1.52
CA LYS A 213 -5.70 0.88 0.95
C LYS A 213 -4.52 1.74 0.52
N ILE A 214 -4.62 2.36 -0.65
CA ILE A 214 -3.63 3.28 -1.20
C ILE A 214 -4.29 4.65 -1.38
N TYR A 215 -3.55 5.70 -1.06
CA TYR A 215 -3.88 7.07 -1.42
C TYR A 215 -2.56 7.77 -1.77
N SER A 216 -2.31 7.99 -3.06
CA SER A 216 -1.04 8.55 -3.52
C SER A 216 -1.22 9.35 -4.81
N GLN A 217 -0.41 10.39 -4.98
CA GLN A 217 -0.34 11.15 -6.23
C GLN A 217 0.30 10.30 -7.33
N ILE A 218 -0.22 10.40 -8.55
CA ILE A 218 0.33 9.79 -9.75
C ILE A 218 1.38 10.75 -10.29
N ASN A 219 2.64 10.50 -9.98
CA ASN A 219 3.74 11.35 -10.40
C ASN A 219 3.89 11.31 -11.93
N ALA A 220 4.06 12.49 -12.52
CA ALA A 220 4.47 12.62 -13.91
C ALA A 220 5.87 12.01 -14.10
N LYS A 221 6.16 11.61 -15.34
CA LYS A 221 7.48 11.12 -15.73
C LYS A 221 8.42 12.30 -15.94
#